data_AF-A0A0B2QTU0-F1
#
_entry.id   AF-A0A0B2QTU0-F1
#
_cell.length_a   1.000
_cell.length_b   1.000
_cell.length_c   1.000
_cell.angle_alpha   90.00
_cell.angle_beta   90.00
_cell.angle_gamma   90.00
#
_symmetry.space_group_name_H-M   'P 1'
#
loop_
_entity.id
_entity.type
_entity.pdbx_description
1 polymer ?
#
loop_
_entity_poly.entity_id
_entity_poly.type
_entity_poly.pdbx_seq_one_letter_code
_entity_poly.pdbx_strand_id
1 'polypeptide(L)'
;MERGFTQNLCSPQCYQSCPNIVDLYFNLAAGEGVFLPKLCAAKGANARRQMAEIKSSGIVAPGPVHSLQFTAISPQPFDAVELADEPAVAPFPQY
;
A
#
# COMPACT_ATOMS: atom_id res chain seq x y z
N MET A 1 8.47 -9.43 -4.46
CA MET A 1 9.61 -8.72 -5.07
C MET A 1 10.48 -8.14 -3.96
N GLU A 2 11.77 -8.47 -3.96
CA GLU A 2 12.76 -7.91 -3.03
C GLU A 2 12.81 -6.38 -3.18
N ARG A 3 12.42 -5.62 -2.14
CA ARG A 3 12.24 -4.14 -2.21
C ARG A 3 13.53 -3.37 -2.58
N GLY A 4 14.70 -4.01 -2.43
CA GLY A 4 16.01 -3.46 -2.77
C GLY A 4 16.54 -3.90 -4.14
N PHE A 5 16.05 -4.99 -4.73
CA PHE A 5 16.60 -5.52 -5.98
C PHE A 5 16.43 -4.54 -7.13
N THR A 6 15.22 -4.01 -7.33
CA THR A 6 14.96 -2.99 -8.36
C THR A 6 15.78 -1.72 -8.13
N GLN A 7 16.12 -1.40 -6.88
CA GLN A 7 16.95 -0.23 -6.55
C GLN A 7 18.40 -0.44 -6.98
N ASN A 8 18.94 -1.63 -6.75
CA ASN A 8 20.28 -2.02 -7.19
C ASN A 8 20.32 -2.14 -8.72
N LEU A 9 19.31 -2.75 -9.34
CA LEU A 9 19.19 -2.91 -10.79
C LEU A 9 19.13 -1.55 -11.50
N CYS A 10 18.34 -0.61 -10.98
CA CYS A 10 18.20 0.72 -11.54
C CYS A 10 19.29 1.71 -11.10
N SER A 11 20.27 1.28 -10.30
CA SER A 11 21.43 2.11 -9.98
C SER A 11 22.26 2.37 -11.25
N PRO A 12 22.87 3.55 -11.41
CA PRO A 12 23.68 3.85 -12.59
C PRO A 12 24.83 2.87 -12.79
N GLN A 13 25.39 2.36 -11.69
CA GLN A 13 26.46 1.36 -11.70
C GLN A 13 26.00 0.06 -12.39
N CYS A 14 24.86 -0.50 -11.97
CA CYS A 14 24.34 -1.74 -12.57
C CYS A 14 23.76 -1.50 -13.97
N TYR A 15 23.02 -0.41 -14.14
CA TYR A 15 22.36 -0.09 -15.40
C TYR A 15 23.36 0.12 -16.56
N GLN A 16 24.58 0.60 -16.26
CA GLN A 16 25.64 0.81 -17.25
C GLN A 16 26.67 -0.32 -17.31
N SER A 17 26.93 -1.00 -16.20
CA SER A 17 28.02 -2.00 -16.10
C SER A 17 27.55 -3.45 -16.18
N CYS A 18 26.23 -3.70 -16.14
CA CYS A 18 25.66 -5.05 -16.13
C CYS A 18 24.70 -5.29 -17.31
N PRO A 19 25.17 -5.26 -18.57
CA PRO A 19 24.29 -5.37 -19.74
C PRO A 19 23.45 -6.65 -19.76
N ASN A 20 24.05 -7.81 -19.41
CA ASN A 20 23.34 -9.10 -19.41
C ASN A 20 22.23 -9.17 -18.34
N ILE A 21 22.47 -8.58 -17.17
CA ILE A 21 21.47 -8.53 -16.09
C ILE A 21 20.34 -7.56 -16.48
N VAL A 22 20.69 -6.37 -16.98
CA VAL A 22 19.70 -5.37 -17.39
C VAL A 22 18.81 -5.91 -18.51
N ASP A 23 19.39 -6.57 -19.51
CA ASP A 23 18.66 -7.16 -20.64
C ASP A 23 17.73 -8.30 -20.19
N LEU A 24 18.21 -9.19 -19.32
CA LEU A 24 17.39 -10.25 -18.75
C LEU A 24 16.15 -9.66 -18.05
N TYR A 25 16.35 -8.66 -17.20
CA TYR A 25 15.25 -8.04 -16.46
C TYR A 25 14.35 -7.16 -17.35
N PHE A 26 14.89 -6.63 -18.44
CA PHE A 26 14.09 -5.93 -19.44
C PHE A 26 13.08 -6.88 -20.09
N ASN A 27 13.53 -8.08 -20.47
CA ASN A 27 12.68 -9.11 -21.06
C ASN A 27 11.69 -9.69 -20.05
N LEU A 28 12.13 -9.95 -18.80
CA LEU A 28 11.24 -10.41 -17.73
C LEU A 28 10.13 -9.39 -17.45
N ALA A 29 10.49 -8.11 -17.33
CA ALA A 29 9.54 -7.03 -17.15
C ALA A 29 8.52 -6.98 -18.31
N ALA A 30 9.00 -7.09 -19.56
CA ALA A 30 8.12 -7.11 -20.73
C ALA A 30 7.16 -8.31 -20.72
N GLY A 31 7.61 -9.49 -20.26
CA GLY A 31 6.76 -10.67 -20.06
C GLY A 31 5.68 -10.47 -18.99
N GLU A 32 5.93 -9.61 -18.01
CA GLU A 32 4.96 -9.17 -17.00
C GLU A 32 4.11 -7.96 -17.45
N GLY A 33 4.31 -7.47 -18.68
CA GLY A 33 3.60 -6.31 -19.23
C GLY A 33 4.08 -4.95 -18.70
N VAL A 34 5.24 -4.90 -18.04
CA VAL A 34 5.83 -3.68 -17.48
C VAL A 34 7.10 -3.29 -18.24
N PHE A 35 7.36 -1.99 -18.33
CA PHE A 35 8.55 -1.47 -19.01
C PHE A 35 9.62 -1.10 -17.99
N LEU A 36 10.74 -1.85 -17.99
CA LEU A 36 11.82 -1.68 -17.02
C LEU A 36 12.34 -0.23 -16.91
N PRO A 37 12.58 0.52 -18.01
CA PRO A 37 13.01 1.92 -17.88
C PRO A 37 11.99 2.83 -17.19
N LYS A 38 10.69 2.58 -17.38
CA LYS A 38 9.64 3.30 -16.64
C LYS A 38 9.64 2.94 -15.16
N LEU A 39 9.91 1.68 -14.82
CA LEU A 39 10.07 1.23 -13.44
C LEU A 39 11.26 1.93 -12.74
N CYS A 40 12.39 2.03 -13.44
CA CYS A 40 13.57 2.73 -12.94
C CYS A 40 13.33 4.24 -12.77
N ALA A 41 12.64 4.89 -13.72
CA ALA A 41 12.27 6.31 -13.60
C ALA A 41 11.35 6.56 -12.39
N ALA A 42 10.38 5.68 -12.13
CA ALA A 42 9.49 5.77 -10.98
C ALA A 42 10.22 5.64 -9.63
N LYS A 43 11.35 4.90 -9.59
CA LYS A 43 12.20 4.81 -8.40
C LYS A 43 13.00 6.10 -8.15
N GLY A 44 13.50 6.74 -9.22
CA GLY A 44 14.19 8.04 -9.13
C GLY A 44 13.28 9.17 -8.62
N ALA A 45 12.01 9.16 -9.05
CA ALA A 45 11.00 10.11 -8.56
C ALA A 45 10.61 9.88 -7.09
N ASN A 46 10.63 8.63 -6.61
CA ASN A 46 10.26 8.28 -5.23
C ASN A 46 11.43 8.25 -4.23
N ALA A 47 12.68 8.33 -4.67
CA ALA A 47 13.82 8.51 -3.76
C ALA A 47 13.77 9.89 -3.06
N ARG A 48 13.15 10.88 -3.70
CA ARG A 48 12.78 12.17 -3.12
C ARG A 48 11.28 12.25 -2.83
N ARG A 49 10.68 11.23 -2.20
CA ARG A 49 9.37 11.45 -1.58
C ARG A 49 9.57 12.34 -0.35
N GLN A 50 9.61 13.64 -0.66
CA GLN A 50 9.17 14.80 0.09
C GLN A 50 9.28 14.67 1.60
N MET A 51 10.34 15.25 2.15
CA MET A 51 10.22 15.95 3.43
C MET A 51 9.21 17.08 3.20
N ALA A 52 7.92 16.81 3.40
CA ALA A 52 6.98 17.89 3.66
C ALA A 52 7.36 18.42 5.05
N GLU A 53 7.87 19.64 5.12
CA GLU A 53 8.14 20.31 6.39
C GLU A 53 6.83 20.37 7.18
N ILE A 54 6.73 19.56 8.23
CA ILE A 54 5.68 19.69 9.22
C ILE A 54 6.08 20.88 10.11
N LYS A 55 5.70 22.10 9.70
CA LYS A 55 5.79 23.25 10.58
C LYS A 55 4.71 23.11 11.65
N SER A 56 5.08 22.49 12.78
CA SER A 56 4.24 22.41 13.97
C SER A 56 4.04 23.82 14.54
N SER A 57 2.97 24.50 14.14
CA SER A 57 2.48 25.68 14.85
C SER A 57 1.90 25.22 16.17
N GLY A 58 2.73 25.20 17.21
CA GLY A 58 2.30 24.95 18.58
C GLY A 58 1.38 26.07 19.06
N ILE A 59 0.09 25.91 18.84
CA ILE A 59 -0.95 26.70 19.49
C ILE A 59 -1.85 25.70 20.23
N VAL A 60 -1.67 25.68 21.55
CA VAL A 60 -2.59 25.00 22.46
C VAL A 60 -3.68 26.01 22.81
N ALA A 61 -4.92 25.73 22.44
CA ALA A 61 -6.06 26.44 22.99
C ALA A 61 -6.20 26.04 24.47
N PRO A 62 -6.39 26.99 25.41
CA PRO A 62 -6.79 26.64 26.76
C PRO A 62 -8.19 26.00 26.67
N GLY A 63 -8.26 24.70 26.89
CA GLY A 63 -9.54 23.99 26.96
C GLY A 63 -10.33 24.43 28.18
N PRO A 64 -11.65 24.61 28.10
CA PRO A 64 -12.48 24.79 29.29
C PRO A 64 -12.49 23.48 30.08
N VAL A 65 -11.99 23.50 31.32
CA VAL A 65 -12.19 22.40 32.27
C VAL A 65 -13.64 22.41 32.74
N HIS A 66 -14.51 21.72 32.02
CA HIS A 66 -15.79 21.30 32.59
C HIS A 66 -15.72 19.80 32.86
N SER A 67 -15.61 19.47 34.14
CA SER A 67 -15.78 18.11 34.64
C SER A 67 -17.21 17.64 34.37
N LEU A 68 -17.41 16.95 33.25
CA LEU A 68 -18.64 16.21 33.01
C LEU A 68 -18.52 14.85 33.71
N GLN A 69 -19.34 14.64 34.74
CA GLN A 69 -19.53 13.32 35.33
C GLN A 69 -20.27 12.46 34.32
N PHE A 70 -19.55 11.51 33.72
CA PHE A 70 -20.14 10.50 32.86
C PHE A 70 -20.74 9.41 33.75
N THR A 71 -22.05 9.46 33.97
CA THR A 71 -22.77 8.31 34.50
C THR A 71 -22.84 7.26 33.39
N ALA A 72 -22.09 6.17 33.56
CA ALA A 72 -22.11 5.05 32.63
C ALA A 72 -23.49 4.38 32.68
N ILE A 73 -24.31 4.59 31.64
CA ILE A 73 -25.49 3.77 31.40
C ILE A 73 -25.02 2.62 30.52
N SER A 74 -25.03 1.41 31.08
CA SER A 74 -24.58 0.17 30.43
C SER A 74 -25.35 -0.05 29.11
N PRO A 75 -24.68 -0.32 27.98
CA PRO A 75 -25.37 -0.73 26.77
C PRO A 75 -25.99 -2.11 27.02
N GLN A 76 -27.29 -2.25 26.78
CA GLN A 76 -27.89 -3.59 26.70
C GLN A 76 -27.36 -4.34 25.47
N PRO A 77 -27.30 -5.68 25.50
CA PRO A 77 -26.78 -6.48 24.40
C PRO A 77 -27.72 -6.31 23.20
N PHE A 78 -27.17 -5.89 22.06
CA PHE A 78 -27.88 -6.04 20.79
C PHE A 78 -27.75 -7.51 20.39
N ASP A 79 -28.88 -8.21 20.31
CA ASP A 79 -28.93 -9.59 19.82
C ASP A 79 -28.35 -9.64 18.40
N ALA A 80 -27.30 -10.45 18.23
CA ALA A 80 -26.74 -10.75 16.92
C ALA A 80 -27.77 -11.57 16.14
N VAL A 81 -28.41 -10.95 15.13
CA VAL A 81 -29.24 -11.69 14.19
C VAL A 81 -28.30 -12.38 13.21
N GLU A 82 -28.10 -13.67 13.44
CA GLU A 82 -27.41 -14.60 12.54
C GLU A 82 -28.25 -14.77 11.27
N LEU A 83 -27.76 -14.24 10.15
CA LEU A 83 -28.40 -14.40 8.85
C LEU A 83 -27.94 -15.72 8.23
N ALA A 84 -28.67 -16.80 8.53
CA ALA A 84 -28.58 -18.04 7.81
C ALA A 84 -29.38 -17.93 6.51
N ASP A 85 -28.69 -17.89 5.37
CA ASP A 85 -29.29 -18.17 4.06
C ASP A 85 -28.39 -19.17 3.33
N GLU A 86 -28.90 -20.39 3.21
CA GLU A 86 -28.36 -21.54 2.45
C GLU A 86 -29.29 -21.74 1.24
N PRO A 87 -28.95 -22.41 0.13
CA PRO A 87 -27.70 -22.61 -0.62
C PRO A 87 -27.82 -22.06 -2.08
N ALA A 88 -26.72 -22.02 -2.83
CA ALA A 88 -26.79 -22.03 -4.30
C ALA A 88 -25.69 -22.92 -4.89
N VAL A 89 -26.00 -24.20 -5.09
CA VAL A 89 -25.20 -25.10 -5.94
C VAL A 89 -25.91 -25.19 -7.29
N ALA A 90 -25.33 -24.57 -8.31
CA ALA A 90 -25.72 -24.78 -9.70
C ALA A 90 -25.03 -26.04 -10.24
N PRO A 91 -25.77 -27.05 -10.76
CA PRO A 91 -25.14 -28.15 -11.49
C PRO A 91 -24.76 -27.72 -12.92
N PHE A 92 -23.65 -28.30 -13.41
CA PHE A 92 -23.05 -28.14 -14.73
C PHE A 92 -23.99 -28.46 -15.91
N PRO A 93 -23.74 -27.90 -17.11
CA PRO A 93 -24.51 -28.21 -18.32
C PRO A 93 -24.25 -29.64 -18.80
N GLN A 94 -25.31 -30.31 -19.24
CA GLN A 94 -25.25 -31.60 -19.96
C GLN A 94 -25.65 -31.37 -21.41
N TYR A 95 -24.67 -31.63 -22.30
CA TYR A 95 -24.69 -31.72 -23.77
C TYR A 95 -24.88 -30.45 -24.60
#